data_AF-A0A521S4M8-F1
#
_entry.id   AF-A0A521S4M8-F1
#
_cell.length_a   1.000
_cell.length_b   1.000
_cell.length_c   1.000
_cell.angle_alpha   90.00
_cell.angle_beta   90.00
_cell.angle_gamma   90.00
#
_symmetry.space_group_name_H-M   'P 1'
#
loop_
_entity.id
_entity.type
_entity.pdbx_description
1 polymer ?
#
loop_
_entity_poly.entity_id
_entity_poly.type
_entity_poly.pdbx_seq_one_letter_code
_entity_poly.pdbx_strand_id
1 'polypeptide(L)'
;MAMVLLVARPSAGQPVLGPEAAQRLAELGISRIALLADDAGIGVVLEGWAFDPAHVDDAVASVFPTGSGTDVRVLHDVELVAVAPAPNGRSGR
;
A
#
# COMPACT_ATOMS: atom_id res chain seq x y z
N MET A 1 9.60 2.33 -9.29
CA MET A 1 8.24 2.34 -8.71
C MET A 1 8.32 1.41 -7.51
N ALA A 2 8.10 1.91 -6.30
CA ALA A 2 8.07 1.10 -5.09
C ALA A 2 6.63 0.93 -4.64
N MET A 3 6.30 -0.26 -4.12
CA MET A 3 4.99 -0.61 -3.62
C MET A 3 5.11 -1.41 -2.32
N VAL A 4 4.30 -1.09 -1.33
CA VAL A 4 4.13 -1.91 -0.13
C VAL A 4 2.66 -2.09 0.19
N LEU A 5 2.32 -3.26 0.72
CA LEU A 5 1.00 -3.56 1.26
C LEU A 5 1.09 -3.69 2.78
N LEU A 6 0.32 -2.87 3.49
CA LEU A 6 0.12 -2.96 4.92
C LEU A 6 -1.12 -3.79 5.19
N VAL A 7 -1.00 -4.84 6.01
CA VAL A 7 -2.13 -5.65 6.47
C VAL A 7 -2.28 -5.48 7.97
N ALA A 8 -3.34 -4.80 8.37
CA ALA A 8 -3.65 -4.55 9.76
C ALA A 8 -4.34 -5.77 10.39
N ARG A 9 -3.85 -6.19 11.57
CA ARG A 9 -4.62 -7.07 12.45
C ARG A 9 -5.80 -6.30 13.06
N PRO A 10 -6.85 -6.98 13.55
CA PRO A 10 -7.96 -6.32 14.24
C PRO A 10 -7.55 -5.41 15.41
N SER A 11 -6.40 -5.69 16.03
CA SER A 11 -5.80 -4.90 17.11
C SER A 11 -5.07 -3.63 16.67
N ALA A 12 -4.77 -3.46 15.37
CA ALA A 12 -3.95 -2.35 14.86
C ALA A 12 -4.64 -0.98 14.91
N GLY A 13 -5.94 -0.95 15.25
CA GLY A 13 -6.76 0.26 15.18
C GLY A 13 -7.21 0.59 13.76
N GLN A 14 -7.82 1.76 13.61
CA GLN A 14 -8.32 2.24 12.32
C GLN A 14 -7.23 3.03 11.58
N PRO A 15 -7.06 2.84 10.26
CA PRO A 15 -6.13 3.64 9.47
C PRO A 15 -6.59 5.10 9.41
N VAL A 16 -5.63 6.02 9.43
CA VAL A 16 -5.84 7.46 9.29
C VAL A 16 -5.23 7.92 7.97
N LEU A 17 -6.09 8.39 7.05
CA LEU A 17 -5.70 8.91 5.72
C LEU A 17 -6.16 10.36 5.50
N GLY A 18 -6.33 11.12 6.59
CA GLY A 18 -6.68 12.54 6.53
C GLY A 18 -5.55 13.42 5.93
N PRO A 19 -5.80 14.72 5.73
CA PRO A 19 -4.85 15.63 5.06
C PRO A 19 -3.44 15.62 5.64
N GLU A 20 -3.30 15.59 6.96
CA GLU A 20 -2.00 15.55 7.63
C GLU A 20 -1.25 14.23 7.37
N ALA A 21 -1.96 13.10 7.42
CA ALA A 21 -1.37 11.79 7.12
C ALA A 21 -0.97 11.70 5.65
N ALA A 22 -1.81 12.20 4.74
CA ALA A 22 -1.50 12.27 3.32
C ALA A 22 -0.27 13.14 3.03
N GLN A 23 -0.12 14.27 3.73
CA GLN A 23 1.06 15.12 3.60
C GLN A 23 2.34 14.41 4.07
N ARG A 24 2.31 13.77 5.23
CA ARG A 24 3.46 12.96 5.71
C ARG A 24 3.83 11.84 4.74
N LEU A 25 2.83 11.14 4.21
CA LEU A 25 3.06 10.10 3.20
C LEU A 25 3.67 10.67 1.91
N ALA A 26 3.22 11.86 1.48
CA ALA A 26 3.79 12.54 0.31
C ALA A 26 5.27 12.94 0.52
N GLU A 27 5.63 13.36 1.74
CA GLU A 27 7.03 13.63 2.11
C GLU A 27 7.91 12.37 2.05
N LEU A 28 7.32 11.19 2.28
CA LEU A 28 7.98 9.89 2.08
C LEU A 28 8.02 9.44 0.61
N GLY A 29 7.55 10.26 -0.34
CA GLY A 29 7.55 9.93 -1.77
C GLY A 29 6.39 9.05 -2.23
N ILE A 30 5.39 8.84 -1.37
CA ILE A 30 4.15 8.15 -1.69
C ILE A 30 3.29 9.07 -2.57
N SER A 31 2.76 8.53 -3.66
CA SER A 31 1.95 9.28 -4.63
C SER A 31 0.54 8.72 -4.81
N ARG A 32 0.32 7.49 -4.34
CA ARG A 32 -0.97 6.82 -4.42
C ARG A 32 -1.18 5.94 -3.19
N ILE A 33 -2.40 5.99 -2.67
CA ILE A 33 -2.87 5.22 -1.53
C ILE A 33 -4.16 4.52 -1.93
N ALA A 34 -4.28 3.23 -1.66
CA ALA A 34 -5.55 2.51 -1.78
C ALA A 34 -5.87 1.83 -0.44
N LEU A 35 -7.06 2.12 0.09
CA LEU A 35 -7.59 1.49 1.29
C LEU A 35 -8.61 0.43 0.89
N LEU A 36 -8.40 -0.79 1.38
CA LEU A 36 -9.20 -1.97 1.08
C LEU A 36 -9.64 -2.61 2.40
N ALA A 37 -10.84 -3.19 2.43
CA ALA A 37 -11.35 -3.87 3.61
C ALA A 37 -12.24 -5.05 3.21
N ASP A 38 -12.24 -6.07 4.06
CA ASP A 38 -13.15 -7.21 4.03
C ASP A 38 -13.53 -7.62 5.46
N ASP A 39 -14.17 -8.77 5.61
CA ASP A 39 -14.55 -9.30 6.93
C ASP A 39 -13.33 -9.74 7.78
N ALA A 40 -12.17 -9.93 7.17
CA ALA A 40 -10.94 -10.38 7.84
C ALA A 40 -10.07 -9.20 8.30
N GLY A 41 -10.19 -8.02 7.70
CA GLY A 41 -9.51 -6.81 8.17
C GLY A 41 -9.32 -5.74 7.10
N ILE A 42 -8.23 -4.98 7.27
CA ILE A 42 -7.90 -3.81 6.45
C ILE A 42 -6.55 -4.01 5.77
N GLY A 43 -6.52 -3.72 4.46
CA GLY A 43 -5.32 -3.62 3.65
C GLY A 43 -5.09 -2.18 3.18
N VAL A 44 -3.85 -1.70 3.24
CA VAL A 44 -3.47 -0.39 2.68
C VAL A 44 -2.33 -0.58 1.70
N VAL A 45 -2.57 -0.25 0.43
CA VAL A 45 -1.55 -0.23 -0.61
C VAL A 45 -0.97 1.17 -0.69
N LEU A 46 0.35 1.23 -0.68
CA LEU A 46 1.15 2.44 -0.74
C LEU A 46 2.08 2.36 -1.95
N GLU A 47 1.98 3.34 -2.84
CA GLU A 47 2.72 3.37 -4.10
C GLU A 47 3.38 4.73 -4.34
N GLY A 48 4.65 4.71 -4.72
CA GLY A 48 5.43 5.92 -4.99
C GLY A 48 6.66 5.63 -5.83
N TRP A 49 6.98 6.51 -6.77
CA TRP A 49 8.22 6.40 -7.53
C TRP A 49 9.44 6.87 -6.72
N ALA A 50 9.24 7.81 -5.80
CA ALA A 50 10.25 8.35 -4.90
C ALA A 50 10.22 7.68 -3.51
N PHE A 51 9.29 6.76 -3.28
CA PHE A 51 9.18 6.04 -2.02
C PHE A 51 10.35 5.07 -1.85
N ASP A 52 11.00 5.15 -0.70
CA ASP A 52 12.06 4.23 -0.27
C ASP A 52 11.47 3.21 0.73
N PRO A 53 11.33 1.93 0.35
CA PRO A 53 10.82 0.87 1.24
C PRO A 53 11.63 0.65 2.52
N ALA A 54 12.89 1.13 2.59
CA ALA A 54 13.68 1.07 3.82
C ALA A 54 13.07 1.93 4.96
N HIS A 55 12.25 2.92 4.61
CA HIS A 55 11.57 3.83 5.55
C HIS A 55 10.08 3.47 5.72
N VAL A 56 9.71 2.20 5.52
CA VAL A 56 8.30 1.77 5.59
C VAL A 56 7.68 1.95 6.98
N ASP A 57 8.48 1.90 8.04
CA ASP A 57 7.98 2.09 9.41
C ASP A 57 7.40 3.50 9.63
N ASP A 58 7.96 4.53 8.97
CA ASP A 58 7.43 5.89 9.02
C ASP A 58 6.09 6.01 8.28
N ALA A 59 5.94 5.24 7.19
CA ALA A 59 4.69 5.14 6.46
C ALA A 59 3.63 4.39 7.30
N VAL A 60 4.02 3.31 7.99
CA VAL A 60 3.15 2.59 8.92
C VAL A 60 2.68 3.52 10.05
N ALA A 61 3.59 4.27 10.68
CA ALA A 61 3.26 5.21 11.74
C ALA A 61 2.33 6.34 11.26
N SER A 62 2.45 6.75 10.00
CA SER A 62 1.57 7.76 9.41
C SER A 62 0.14 7.25 9.19
N VAL A 63 -0.01 5.97 8.82
CA VAL A 63 -1.31 5.34 8.57
C VAL A 63 -1.95 4.81 9.86
N PHE A 64 -1.17 4.26 10.79
CA PHE A 64 -1.65 3.64 12.03
C PHE A 64 -0.99 4.29 13.26
N PRO A 65 -1.33 5.55 13.59
CA PRO A 65 -0.64 6.31 14.65
C PRO A 65 -0.92 5.80 16.07
N THR A 66 -2.00 5.05 16.28
CA THR A 66 -2.43 4.56 17.60
C THR A 66 -2.18 3.06 17.82
N GLY A 67 -1.75 2.34 16.78
CA GLY A 67 -1.44 0.92 16.86
C GLY A 67 -0.03 0.65 17.37
N SER A 68 0.20 -0.51 17.98
CA SER A 68 1.58 -1.02 18.09
C SER A 68 2.02 -1.37 16.68
N GLY A 69 3.18 -0.89 16.22
CA GLY A 69 3.73 -1.24 14.90
C GLY A 69 3.82 -2.75 14.64
N THR A 70 3.77 -3.57 15.70
CA THR A 70 3.73 -5.04 15.64
C THR A 70 2.38 -5.63 15.16
N ASP A 71 1.31 -4.85 15.15
CA ASP A 71 -0.02 -5.26 14.68
C ASP A 71 -0.24 -5.03 13.18
N VAL A 72 0.72 -4.41 12.49
CA VAL A 72 0.70 -4.18 11.05
C VAL A 72 1.76 -5.07 10.40
N ARG A 73 1.33 -5.93 9.47
CA ARG A 73 2.25 -6.71 8.64
C ARG A 73 2.58 -5.91 7.38
N VAL A 74 3.87 -5.75 7.10
CA VAL A 74 4.35 -5.14 5.87
C VAL A 74 4.68 -6.25 4.85
N LEU A 75 4.10 -6.15 3.67
CA LEU A 75 4.41 -7.00 2.52
C LEU A 75 5.11 -6.13 1.48
N HIS A 76 6.36 -6.46 1.17
CA HIS A 76 7.15 -5.79 0.14
C HIS A 76 6.82 -6.37 -1.23
N ASP A 77 6.97 -5.53 -2.26
CA ASP A 77 6.97 -6.00 -3.63
C ASP A 77 8.16 -6.94 -3.87
N VAL A 78 7.87 -8.09 -4.47
CA VAL A 78 8.88 -9.07 -4.88
C VAL A 78 8.96 -9.13 -6.40
N GLU A 79 7.81 -9.08 -7.06
CA GLU A 79 7.68 -9.11 -8.50
C GLU A 79 6.41 -8.36 -8.94
N LEU A 80 6.52 -7.62 -10.05
CA LEU A 80 5.40 -6.96 -10.69
C LEU A 80 5.31 -7.43 -12.15
N VAL A 81 4.21 -8.11 -12.47
CA VAL A 81 3.99 -8.69 -13.80
C VAL A 81 2.82 -7.99 -14.47
N ALA A 82 3.06 -7.47 -15.67
CA ALA A 82 1.99 -6.99 -16.54
C ALA A 82 1.33 -8.17 -17.25
N VAL A 83 0.00 -8.26 -17.18
CA VAL A 83 -0.78 -9.32 -17.81
C VAL A 83 -1.62 -8.71 -18.93
N ALA A 84 -1.58 -9.34 -20.11
CA ALA A 84 -2.42 -8.99 -21.25
C ALA A 84 -3.18 -10.23 -21.75
N PRO A 85 -4.40 -10.07 -22.27
CA PRO A 85 -5.11 -11.18 -22.91
C PRO A 85 -4.31 -11.68 -24.12
N ALA A 86 -4.39 -12.98 -24.40
CA ALA A 86 -3.80 -13.54 -25.60
C ALA A 86 -4.40 -12.87 -26.85
N PRO A 87 -3.60 -12.59 -27.90
CA PRO A 87 -4.14 -12.03 -29.14
C PRO A 87 -5.17 -13.00 -29.72
N ASN A 88 -6.43 -12.56 -29.77
CA ASN A 88 -7.48 -13.29 -30.45
C ASN A 88 -7.11 -13.37 -31.94
N GLY A 89 -6.79 -14.55 -32.45
CA GLY A 89 -6.33 -14.81 -33.82
C GLY A 89 -7.35 -14.54 -34.93
N ARG A 90 -8.02 -13.38 -34.92
CA ARG A 90 -8.71 -12.87 -36.11
C ARG A 90 -7.70 -12.08 -36.93
N SER A 91 -6.89 -12.82 -37.68
CA SER A 91 -6.27 -12.30 -38.90
C SER A 91 -7.41 -11.91 -39.84
N GLY A 92 -7.69 -10.60 -39.87
CA GLY A 92 -8.59 -9.99 -40.83
C GLY A 92 -7.99 -10.10 -42.21
N ARG A 93 -8.73 -10.81 -43.05
CA ARG A 93 -8.56 -11.08 -44.47
C ARG A 93 -8.40 -9.83 -45.32
#